data_AF-A0A2R7KW32-F1
#
_entry.id   AF-A0A2R7KW32-F1
#
_cell.length_a   1.000
_cell.length_b   1.000
_cell.length_c   1.000
_cell.angle_alpha   90.00
_cell.angle_beta   90.00
_cell.angle_gamma   90.00
#
_symmetry.space_group_name_H-M   'P 1'
#
loop_
_entity.id
_entity.type
_entity.pdbx_description
1 polymer ?
#
loop_
_entity_poly.entity_id
_entity_poly.type
_entity_poly.pdbx_seq_one_letter_code
_entity_poly.pdbx_strand_id
1 'polypeptide(L)'
;MDNNELSFDVLQYRLKSARRKKRLQKKDFDKQLIRMMRHKDQLLEQRRDLPMIPLEKPYQRGWKRCFVLGEDVARSSSSAFYEGLLAKINTVQYNPEKSFKVKKRRKGKKVRVEKRQFLMEFSEWYWNDGRLKLTEVERTHFHLYEVSRENGKEKTFRYRFNEPWKYRLQVKPYLITEVKMVDEVLEQEIKFLNNHIEKHHLYPRISKLTGGAYHYWKWAGEDKACYLEAEKEALLQIKEAMEIKKEEQF
;
A
#
# COMPACT_ATOMS: atom_id res chain seq x y z
N MET A 1 36.29 -51.47 38.33
CA MET A 1 36.19 -51.14 36.89
C MET A 1 34.99 -50.22 36.76
N ASP A 2 35.29 -48.95 36.55
CA ASP A 2 34.56 -47.81 37.09
C ASP A 2 33.40 -47.34 36.20
N ASN A 3 32.16 -47.49 36.69
CA ASN A 3 30.96 -46.93 36.03
C ASN A 3 30.84 -45.40 36.15
N ASN A 4 31.80 -44.72 36.80
CA ASN A 4 31.73 -43.29 37.06
C ASN A 4 32.35 -42.43 35.94
N GLU A 5 33.29 -42.97 35.17
CA GLU A 5 34.01 -42.24 34.12
C GLU A 5 33.13 -41.99 32.88
N LEU A 6 32.28 -42.96 32.52
CA LEU A 6 31.29 -42.83 31.45
C LEU A 6 30.24 -41.73 31.72
N SER A 7 29.98 -41.38 32.98
CA SER A 7 29.01 -40.32 33.32
C SER A 7 29.56 -38.91 33.09
N PHE A 8 30.88 -38.72 33.26
CA PHE A 8 31.54 -37.42 33.15
C PHE A 8 31.70 -37.00 31.68
N ASP A 9 32.00 -37.96 30.79
CA ASP A 9 32.11 -37.73 29.35
C ASP A 9 30.78 -37.33 28.72
N VAL A 10 29.66 -37.95 29.12
CA VAL A 10 28.32 -37.61 28.62
C VAL A 10 27.93 -36.16 28.96
N LEU A 11 28.43 -35.61 30.07
CA LEU A 11 28.20 -34.21 30.45
C LEU A 11 29.00 -33.22 29.58
N GLN A 12 30.21 -33.59 29.14
CA GLN A 12 31.03 -32.74 28.27
C GLN A 12 30.41 -32.55 26.88
N TYR A 13 29.75 -33.58 26.33
CA TYR A 13 29.03 -33.47 25.04
C TYR A 13 27.71 -32.68 25.11
N ARG A 14 27.16 -32.46 26.31
CA ARG A 14 25.97 -31.60 26.52
C ARG A 14 26.29 -30.11 26.55
N LEU A 15 27.55 -29.75 26.83
CA LEU A 15 27.98 -28.36 26.92
C LEU A 15 28.24 -27.78 25.53
N LYS A 16 27.34 -26.88 25.10
CA LYS A 16 27.51 -26.14 23.85
C LYS A 16 28.79 -25.30 23.90
N SER A 17 29.60 -25.36 22.84
CA SER A 17 30.78 -24.50 22.70
C SER A 17 30.42 -23.01 22.79
N ALA A 18 31.37 -22.17 23.24
CA ALA A 18 31.15 -20.73 23.39
C ALA A 18 30.66 -20.07 22.08
N ARG A 19 31.20 -20.49 20.93
CA ARG A 19 30.75 -20.04 19.59
C ARG A 19 29.30 -20.43 19.32
N ARG A 20 28.91 -21.67 19.65
CA ARG A 20 27.53 -22.17 19.46
C ARG A 20 26.55 -21.42 20.37
N LYS A 21 26.91 -21.15 21.63
CA LYS A 21 26.10 -20.35 22.57
C LYS A 21 25.86 -18.93 22.04
N LYS A 22 26.92 -18.22 21.62
CA LYS A 22 26.81 -16.87 21.01
C LYS A 22 25.92 -16.87 19.75
N ARG A 23 26.06 -17.87 18.88
CA ARG A 23 25.22 -17.99 17.68
C ARG A 23 23.75 -18.21 18.03
N LEU A 24 23.45 -19.02 19.04
CA LEU A 24 22.08 -19.24 19.49
C LEU A 24 21.45 -17.98 20.05
N GLN A 25 22.15 -17.25 20.93
CA GLN A 25 21.67 -15.97 21.47
C GLN A 25 21.34 -14.98 20.35
N LYS A 26 22.22 -14.82 19.35
CA LYS A 26 21.98 -13.94 18.20
C LYS A 26 20.77 -14.38 17.38
N LYS A 27 20.63 -15.68 17.11
CA LYS A 27 19.48 -16.24 16.37
C LYS A 27 18.17 -16.05 17.14
N ASP A 28 18.21 -16.21 18.45
CA ASP A 28 17.04 -16.06 19.31
C ASP A 28 16.57 -14.59 19.35
N PHE A 29 17.53 -13.67 19.51
CA PHE A 29 17.28 -12.24 19.38
C PHE A 29 16.71 -11.87 18.00
N ASP A 30 17.28 -12.39 16.91
CA ASP A 30 16.74 -12.15 15.56
C ASP A 30 15.30 -12.68 15.41
N LYS A 31 14.99 -13.85 15.99
CA LYS A 31 13.63 -14.40 16.01
C LYS A 31 12.67 -13.52 16.82
N GLN A 32 13.10 -12.98 17.95
CA GLN A 32 12.31 -12.05 18.76
C GLN A 32 11.97 -10.80 17.94
N LEU A 33 12.94 -10.23 17.22
CA LEU A 33 12.73 -9.07 16.35
C LEU A 33 11.71 -9.37 15.23
N ILE A 34 11.79 -10.54 14.61
CA ILE A 34 10.83 -10.96 13.56
C ILE A 34 9.42 -11.10 14.14
N ARG A 35 9.27 -11.73 15.32
CA ARG A 35 7.96 -11.86 15.99
C ARG A 35 7.37 -10.49 16.32
N MET A 36 8.17 -9.58 16.86
CA MET A 36 7.76 -8.22 17.18
C MET A 36 7.27 -7.47 15.93
N MET A 37 7.94 -7.62 14.78
CA MET A 37 7.50 -7.00 13.54
C MET A 37 6.20 -7.59 13.01
N ARG A 38 6.06 -8.91 13.01
CA ARG A 38 4.79 -9.57 12.63
C ARG A 38 3.63 -9.10 13.50
N HIS A 39 3.87 -8.98 14.79
CA HIS A 39 2.87 -8.47 15.72
C HIS A 39 2.50 -7.01 15.44
N LYS A 40 3.48 -6.14 15.20
CA LYS A 40 3.23 -4.76 14.76
C LYS A 40 2.44 -4.70 13.46
N ASP A 41 2.76 -5.56 12.48
CA ASP A 41 2.04 -5.62 11.21
C ASP A 41 0.58 -6.04 11.40
N GLN A 42 0.31 -7.02 12.27
CA GLN A 42 -1.05 -7.43 12.65
C GLN A 42 -1.83 -6.30 13.31
N LEU A 43 -1.23 -5.57 14.25
CA LEU A 43 -1.87 -4.41 14.89
C LEU A 43 -2.18 -3.29 13.87
N LEU A 44 -1.28 -3.08 12.90
CA LEU A 44 -1.49 -2.11 11.82
C LEU A 44 -2.60 -2.53 10.85
N GLU A 45 -2.76 -3.83 10.61
CA GLU A 45 -3.87 -4.41 9.84
C GLU A 45 -5.19 -4.22 10.58
N GLN A 46 -5.26 -4.61 11.86
CA GLN A 46 -6.41 -4.38 12.72
C GLN A 46 -6.82 -2.89 12.75
N ARG A 47 -5.84 -1.98 12.87
CA ARG A 47 -6.09 -0.53 12.78
C ARG A 47 -6.74 -0.10 11.46
N ARG A 48 -6.30 -0.71 10.35
CA ARG A 48 -6.84 -0.43 9.02
C ARG A 48 -8.25 -0.98 8.86
N ASP A 49 -8.57 -2.07 9.54
CA ASP A 49 -9.87 -2.75 9.45
C ASP A 49 -10.96 -2.15 10.35
N LEU A 50 -10.58 -1.27 11.29
CA LEU A 50 -11.55 -0.55 12.14
C LEU A 50 -12.66 0.14 11.31
N PRO A 51 -13.92 0.14 11.76
CA PRO A 51 -15.01 0.75 10.99
C PRO A 51 -14.88 2.28 10.92
N MET A 52 -15.56 2.88 9.93
CA MET A 52 -15.81 4.33 9.91
C MET A 52 -17.05 4.63 10.74
N ILE A 53 -16.98 5.64 11.60
CA ILE A 53 -18.07 6.09 12.45
C ILE A 53 -18.61 7.41 11.89
N PRO A 54 -19.94 7.57 11.71
CA PRO A 54 -20.52 8.82 11.27
C PRO A 54 -20.34 9.91 12.34
N LEU A 55 -20.00 11.12 11.91
CA LEU A 55 -19.97 12.29 12.75
C LEU A 55 -21.39 12.83 12.96
N GLU A 56 -21.70 13.23 14.20
CA GLU A 56 -22.98 13.88 14.51
C GLU A 56 -23.22 15.15 13.67
N LYS A 57 -22.14 15.91 13.42
CA LYS A 57 -22.16 17.14 12.64
C LYS A 57 -21.09 17.08 11.57
N PRO A 58 -21.45 16.87 10.29
CA PRO A 58 -20.52 16.99 9.19
C PRO A 58 -19.90 18.38 9.14
N TYR A 59 -18.61 18.46 8.83
CA TYR A 59 -17.91 19.73 8.73
C TYR A 59 -17.16 19.87 7.40
N GLN A 60 -16.99 21.11 6.95
CA GLN A 60 -16.27 21.41 5.72
C GLN A 60 -14.76 21.51 6.00
N ARG A 61 -13.96 20.59 5.45
CA ARG A 61 -12.49 20.65 5.53
C ARG A 61 -11.89 21.59 4.49
N GLY A 62 -12.57 21.78 3.36
CA GLY A 62 -12.10 22.61 2.27
C GLY A 62 -12.99 22.49 1.04
N TRP A 63 -12.39 22.47 -0.13
CA TRP A 63 -13.07 22.36 -1.41
C TRP A 63 -12.49 21.20 -2.21
N LYS A 64 -13.36 20.53 -2.97
CA LYS A 64 -12.98 19.57 -3.98
C LYS A 64 -13.49 20.02 -5.33
N ARG A 65 -12.76 19.70 -6.38
CA ARG A 65 -13.22 19.91 -7.75
C ARG A 65 -13.01 18.67 -8.59
N CYS A 66 -14.00 18.36 -9.40
CA CYS A 66 -14.07 17.20 -10.25
C CYS A 66 -14.76 17.57 -11.56
N PHE A 67 -14.61 16.72 -12.56
CA PHE A 67 -15.35 16.89 -13.80
C PHE A 67 -16.77 16.37 -13.64
N VAL A 68 -17.70 17.06 -14.28
CA VAL A 68 -19.12 16.71 -14.39
C VAL A 68 -19.53 16.85 -15.85
N LEU A 69 -20.51 16.05 -16.27
CA LEU A 69 -21.04 16.11 -17.62
C LEU A 69 -21.59 17.51 -17.91
N GLY A 70 -21.26 18.06 -19.08
CA GLY A 70 -21.85 19.31 -19.55
C GLY A 70 -23.36 19.13 -19.78
N GLU A 71 -24.14 20.16 -19.49
CA GLU A 71 -25.61 20.12 -19.59
C GLU A 71 -26.10 19.67 -20.98
N ASP A 72 -25.41 20.10 -22.03
CA ASP A 72 -25.75 19.76 -23.43
C ASP A 72 -25.63 18.26 -23.69
N VAL A 73 -24.57 17.63 -23.17
CA VAL A 73 -24.35 16.18 -23.32
C VAL A 73 -25.26 15.40 -22.38
N ALA A 74 -25.55 15.93 -21.20
CA ALA A 74 -26.46 15.32 -20.23
C ALA A 74 -27.90 15.19 -20.75
N ARG A 75 -28.33 16.09 -21.64
CA ARG A 75 -29.64 16.01 -22.30
C ARG A 75 -29.65 15.11 -23.54
N SER A 76 -28.48 14.67 -24.01
CA SER A 76 -28.35 13.84 -25.21
C SER A 76 -28.63 12.36 -24.93
N SER A 77 -28.94 11.61 -25.98
CA SER A 77 -29.09 10.14 -25.90
C SER A 77 -27.82 9.43 -25.45
N SER A 78 -26.64 10.05 -25.63
CA SER A 78 -25.35 9.49 -25.23
C SER A 78 -24.96 9.82 -23.77
N SER A 79 -25.85 10.44 -22.98
CA SER A 79 -25.54 10.83 -21.59
C SER A 79 -25.01 9.67 -20.75
N ALA A 80 -25.71 8.53 -20.75
CA ALA A 80 -25.34 7.35 -19.96
C ALA A 80 -23.94 6.81 -20.31
N PHE A 81 -23.55 6.87 -21.59
CA PHE A 81 -22.22 6.47 -22.04
C PHE A 81 -21.14 7.38 -21.46
N TYR A 82 -21.29 8.70 -21.60
CA TYR A 82 -20.30 9.65 -21.10
C TYR A 82 -20.25 9.72 -19.58
N GLU A 83 -21.37 9.49 -18.90
CA GLU A 83 -21.40 9.37 -17.45
C GLU A 83 -20.63 8.13 -16.97
N GLY A 84 -20.85 6.98 -17.60
CA GLY A 84 -20.10 5.75 -17.34
C GLY A 84 -18.60 5.89 -17.61
N LEU A 85 -18.24 6.53 -18.73
CA LEU A 85 -16.84 6.82 -19.04
C LEU A 85 -16.22 7.78 -18.03
N LEU A 86 -16.93 8.85 -17.67
CA LEU A 86 -16.48 9.83 -16.68
C LEU A 86 -16.18 9.16 -15.35
N ALA A 87 -17.03 8.24 -14.86
CA ALA A 87 -16.79 7.51 -13.61
C ALA A 87 -15.42 6.79 -13.59
N LYS A 88 -14.92 6.34 -14.75
CA LYS A 88 -13.63 5.65 -14.89
C LYS A 88 -12.43 6.61 -14.98
N ILE A 89 -12.62 7.78 -15.60
CA ILE A 89 -11.51 8.72 -15.90
C ILE A 89 -11.52 9.99 -15.05
N ASN A 90 -12.50 10.18 -14.17
CA ASN A 90 -12.64 11.40 -13.40
C ASN A 90 -11.43 11.57 -12.46
N THR A 91 -10.98 12.81 -12.35
CA THR A 91 -9.93 13.19 -11.39
C THR A 91 -10.53 14.11 -10.35
N VAL A 92 -10.15 13.93 -9.09
CA VAL A 92 -10.59 14.79 -7.98
C VAL A 92 -9.37 15.52 -7.43
N GLN A 93 -9.48 16.83 -7.30
CA GLN A 93 -8.46 17.65 -6.62
C GLN A 93 -9.07 18.30 -5.39
N TYR A 94 -8.29 18.31 -4.32
CA TYR A 94 -8.66 18.93 -3.04
C TYR A 94 -7.82 20.19 -2.81
N ASN A 95 -8.42 21.22 -2.24
CA ASN A 95 -7.74 22.45 -1.84
C ASN A 95 -8.46 23.10 -0.65
N PRO A 96 -7.73 23.66 0.34
CA PRO A 96 -8.35 24.48 1.39
C PRO A 96 -9.14 25.69 0.85
N GLU A 97 -8.68 26.34 -0.23
CA GLU A 97 -9.34 27.50 -0.83
C GLU A 97 -10.18 27.12 -2.06
N LYS A 98 -11.37 27.73 -2.22
CA LYS A 98 -12.26 27.55 -3.39
C LYS A 98 -11.61 27.94 -4.72
N SER A 99 -10.57 28.78 -4.67
CA SER A 99 -9.91 29.34 -5.86
C SER A 99 -9.01 28.34 -6.60
N PHE A 100 -8.58 27.26 -5.94
CA PHE A 100 -7.61 26.29 -6.48
C PHE A 100 -6.33 26.92 -7.06
N LYS A 101 -5.92 28.09 -6.56
CA LYS A 101 -4.69 28.76 -7.01
C LYS A 101 -3.47 28.17 -6.31
N VAL A 102 -2.37 28.09 -7.05
CA VAL A 102 -1.07 27.63 -6.56
C VAL A 102 -0.04 28.74 -6.71
N LYS A 103 0.84 28.87 -5.72
CA LYS A 103 1.97 29.81 -5.77
C LYS A 103 2.99 29.29 -6.78
N LYS A 104 3.25 30.05 -7.85
CA LYS A 104 4.33 29.81 -8.81
C LYS A 104 5.28 30.99 -8.83
N ARG A 105 6.58 30.72 -8.99
CA ARG A 105 7.57 31.78 -9.20
C ARG A 105 7.60 32.13 -10.69
N ARG A 106 7.40 33.40 -11.02
CA ARG A 106 7.52 33.93 -12.39
C ARG A 106 8.36 35.19 -12.33
N LYS A 107 9.45 35.24 -13.10
CA LYS A 107 10.38 36.39 -13.17
C LYS A 107 10.78 36.90 -11.77
N GLY A 108 11.19 35.99 -10.87
CA GLY A 108 11.62 36.34 -9.50
C GLY A 108 10.50 36.62 -8.49
N LYS A 109 9.25 36.82 -8.92
CA LYS A 109 8.10 37.11 -8.02
C LYS A 109 7.24 35.86 -7.80
N LYS A 110 6.62 35.73 -6.62
CA LYS A 110 5.66 34.67 -6.30
C LYS A 110 4.26 35.13 -6.71
N VAL A 111 3.65 34.49 -7.71
CA VAL A 111 2.31 34.81 -8.23
C VAL A 111 1.38 33.63 -7.97
N ARG A 112 0.12 33.90 -7.61
CA ARG A 112 -0.93 32.88 -7.50
C ARG A 112 -1.53 32.64 -8.89
N VAL A 113 -1.40 31.43 -9.42
CA VAL A 113 -1.91 31.04 -10.74
C VAL A 113 -2.91 29.90 -10.56
N GLU A 114 -3.96 29.88 -11.36
CA GLU A 114 -4.93 28.78 -11.37
C GLU A 114 -4.24 27.47 -11.73
N LYS A 115 -4.45 26.43 -10.91
CA LYS A 115 -3.96 25.10 -11.21
C LYS A 115 -4.86 24.52 -12.31
N ARG A 116 -4.29 24.16 -13.46
CA ARG A 116 -5.03 23.41 -14.49
C ARG A 116 -5.26 21.98 -14.02
N GLN A 117 -6.44 21.43 -14.32
CA GLN A 117 -6.79 20.04 -14.07
C GLN A 117 -7.21 19.38 -15.38
N PHE A 118 -6.85 18.12 -15.54
CA PHE A 118 -7.16 17.30 -16.70
C PHE A 118 -7.85 16.02 -16.23
N LEU A 119 -8.60 15.39 -17.12
CA LEU A 119 -9.08 14.02 -16.93
C LEU A 119 -7.91 13.06 -16.81
N MET A 120 -8.17 11.85 -16.32
CA MET A 120 -7.14 10.84 -16.19
C MET A 120 -6.55 10.51 -17.57
N GLU A 121 -5.23 10.54 -17.63
CA GLU A 121 -4.45 10.09 -18.78
C GLU A 121 -3.89 8.71 -18.45
N PHE A 122 -3.79 7.85 -19.46
CA PHE A 122 -3.23 6.52 -19.28
C PHE A 122 -1.84 6.43 -19.88
N SER A 123 -0.91 5.78 -19.18
CA SER A 123 0.36 5.38 -19.77
C SER A 123 0.12 4.20 -20.72
N GLU A 124 1.04 4.00 -21.65
CA GLU A 124 1.02 2.86 -22.58
C GLU A 124 0.95 1.50 -21.84
N TRP A 125 1.75 1.36 -20.78
CA TRP A 125 1.72 0.15 -19.95
C TRP A 125 0.34 -0.10 -19.32
N TYR A 126 -0.28 0.94 -18.75
CA TYR A 126 -1.58 0.79 -18.09
C TYR A 126 -2.73 0.64 -19.09
N TRP A 127 -2.59 1.18 -20.30
CA TRP A 127 -3.55 1.00 -21.39
C TRP A 127 -3.70 -0.47 -21.80
N ASN A 128 -2.58 -1.20 -21.77
CA ASN A 128 -2.52 -2.63 -22.11
C ASN A 128 -2.76 -3.55 -20.89
N ASP A 129 -2.94 -2.99 -19.69
CA ASP A 129 -3.23 -3.77 -18.48
C ASP A 129 -4.69 -4.26 -18.49
N GLY A 130 -4.90 -5.55 -18.22
CA GLY A 130 -6.23 -6.15 -18.12
C GLY A 130 -7.08 -5.60 -16.96
N ARG A 131 -6.46 -4.85 -16.04
CA ARG A 131 -7.16 -4.12 -14.97
C ARG A 131 -7.95 -2.91 -15.50
N LEU A 132 -7.60 -2.39 -16.67
CA LEU A 132 -8.28 -1.24 -17.27
C LEU A 132 -9.62 -1.66 -17.89
N LYS A 133 -10.71 -1.45 -17.13
CA LYS A 133 -12.09 -1.80 -17.52
C LYS A 133 -12.70 -0.80 -18.52
N LEU A 134 -11.99 -0.48 -19.60
CA LEU A 134 -12.53 0.31 -20.72
C LEU A 134 -13.09 -0.61 -21.80
N THR A 135 -14.28 -0.27 -22.31
CA THR A 135 -14.85 -0.96 -23.48
C THR A 135 -14.12 -0.53 -24.74
N GLU A 136 -14.20 -1.33 -25.81
CA GLU A 136 -13.59 -0.99 -27.10
C GLU A 136 -14.13 0.33 -27.66
N VAL A 137 -15.44 0.56 -27.50
CA VAL A 137 -16.09 1.83 -27.89
C VAL A 137 -15.48 3.00 -27.11
N GLU A 138 -15.32 2.88 -25.79
CA GLU A 138 -14.71 3.94 -24.98
C GLU A 138 -13.27 4.22 -25.40
N ARG A 139 -12.50 3.18 -25.78
CA ARG A 139 -11.10 3.32 -26.21
C ARG A 139 -10.96 4.17 -27.48
N THR A 140 -11.93 4.17 -28.38
CA THR A 140 -11.89 4.98 -29.60
C THR A 140 -11.87 6.49 -29.33
N HIS A 141 -12.37 6.92 -28.17
CA HIS A 141 -12.38 8.32 -27.76
C HIS A 141 -11.05 8.81 -27.16
N PHE A 142 -10.00 7.99 -27.21
CA PHE A 142 -8.66 8.35 -26.78
C PHE A 142 -7.72 8.41 -27.97
N HIS A 143 -6.79 9.36 -27.94
CA HIS A 143 -5.68 9.42 -28.88
C HIS A 143 -4.37 9.25 -28.13
N LEU A 144 -3.42 8.63 -28.81
CA LEU A 144 -2.05 8.55 -28.37
C LEU A 144 -1.38 9.90 -28.64
N TYR A 145 -0.74 10.48 -27.63
CA TYR A 145 0.03 11.70 -27.78
C TYR A 145 1.38 11.61 -27.08
N GLU A 146 2.38 12.26 -27.67
CA GLU A 146 3.74 12.28 -27.16
C GLU A 146 3.87 13.31 -26.04
N VAL A 147 4.44 12.88 -24.91
CA VAL A 147 4.80 13.71 -23.77
C VAL A 147 6.31 13.67 -23.59
N SER A 148 6.94 14.81 -23.82
CA SER A 148 8.33 15.04 -23.43
C SER A 148 8.41 15.20 -21.92
N ARG A 149 9.33 14.48 -21.27
CA ARG A 149 9.67 14.75 -19.86
C ARG A 149 10.24 16.16 -19.70
N GLU A 150 10.17 16.70 -18.49
CA GLU A 150 10.67 18.04 -18.16
C GLU A 150 12.17 18.23 -18.51
N ASN A 151 12.93 17.13 -18.54
CA ASN A 151 14.35 17.11 -18.92
C ASN A 151 14.58 17.02 -20.44
N GLY A 152 13.54 16.88 -21.26
CA GLY A 152 13.58 16.85 -22.73
C GLY A 152 14.20 15.59 -23.37
N LYS A 153 14.88 14.73 -22.60
CA LYS A 153 15.63 13.58 -23.12
C LYS A 153 14.78 12.35 -23.44
N GLU A 154 13.67 12.18 -22.75
CA GLU A 154 12.81 11.00 -22.88
C GLU A 154 11.42 11.42 -23.37
N LYS A 155 11.00 10.74 -24.43
CA LYS A 155 9.66 10.81 -24.99
C LYS A 155 8.85 9.66 -24.42
N THR A 156 7.69 9.96 -23.86
CA THR A 156 6.76 8.95 -23.33
C THR A 156 5.41 9.14 -23.98
N PHE A 157 4.74 8.04 -24.32
CA PHE A 157 3.41 8.10 -24.90
C PHE A 157 2.33 7.99 -23.82
N ARG A 158 1.26 8.76 -24.00
CA ARG A 158 0.08 8.71 -23.15
C ARG A 158 -1.19 8.71 -23.99
N TYR A 159 -2.22 8.06 -23.48
CA TYR A 159 -3.56 8.11 -24.04
C TYR A 159 -4.35 9.21 -23.35
N ARG A 160 -4.87 10.16 -24.13
CA ARG A 160 -5.68 11.28 -23.65
C ARG A 160 -7.04 11.27 -24.33
N PHE A 161 -8.06 11.61 -23.55
CA PHE A 161 -9.43 11.73 -24.04
C PHE A 161 -9.56 12.90 -25.05
N ASN A 162 -10.23 12.64 -26.17
CA ASN A 162 -10.29 13.53 -27.33
C ASN A 162 -11.24 14.73 -27.12
N GLU A 163 -12.31 14.54 -26.34
CA GLU A 163 -13.42 15.48 -26.29
C GLU A 163 -13.59 16.13 -24.90
N PRO A 164 -12.52 16.69 -24.28
CA PRO A 164 -12.58 17.14 -22.89
C PRO A 164 -13.63 18.24 -22.64
N TRP A 165 -14.04 18.97 -23.68
CA TRP A 165 -15.08 19.99 -23.63
C TRP A 165 -16.49 19.44 -23.29
N LYS A 166 -16.71 18.13 -23.44
CA LYS A 166 -17.94 17.46 -22.98
C LYS A 166 -18.09 17.48 -21.47
N TYR A 167 -17.00 17.72 -20.75
CA TYR A 167 -16.98 17.79 -19.30
C TYR A 167 -16.64 19.20 -18.82
N ARG A 168 -17.31 19.62 -17.75
CA ARG A 168 -17.09 20.90 -17.09
C ARG A 168 -16.55 20.67 -15.69
N LEU A 169 -15.65 21.55 -15.24
CA LEU A 169 -15.07 21.45 -13.92
C LEU A 169 -16.05 22.04 -12.88
N GLN A 170 -16.50 21.24 -11.93
CA GLN A 170 -17.38 21.68 -10.86
C GLN A 170 -16.64 21.71 -9.53
N VAL A 171 -16.73 22.84 -8.82
CA VAL A 171 -16.18 23.02 -7.48
C VAL A 171 -17.29 22.81 -6.45
N LYS A 172 -17.07 21.92 -5.48
CA LYS A 172 -18.01 21.61 -4.39
C LYS A 172 -17.28 21.69 -3.04
N PRO A 173 -18.00 21.97 -1.93
CA PRO A 173 -17.43 21.85 -0.60
C PRO A 173 -16.98 20.40 -0.36
N TYR A 174 -15.83 20.23 0.30
CA TYR A 174 -15.37 18.94 0.77
C TYR A 174 -15.80 18.75 2.22
N LEU A 175 -16.94 18.09 2.38
CA LEU A 175 -17.50 17.72 3.68
C LEU A 175 -16.91 16.39 4.15
N ILE A 176 -16.51 16.35 5.42
CA ILE A 176 -16.22 15.12 6.14
C ILE A 176 -17.46 14.75 6.94
N THR A 177 -17.99 13.56 6.66
CA THR A 177 -19.18 12.99 7.30
C THR A 177 -18.82 11.87 8.27
N GLU A 178 -17.68 11.22 8.06
CA GLU A 178 -17.26 10.02 8.78
C GLU A 178 -15.81 10.14 9.22
N VAL A 179 -15.48 9.53 10.35
CA VAL A 179 -14.12 9.44 10.88
C VAL A 179 -13.82 8.00 11.26
N LYS A 180 -12.56 7.60 11.10
CA LYS A 180 -12.11 6.26 11.48
C LYS A 180 -12.27 6.08 13.00
N MET A 181 -12.84 4.96 13.42
CA MET A 181 -12.84 4.58 14.84
C MET A 181 -11.40 4.52 15.36
N VAL A 182 -11.19 4.97 16.59
CA VAL A 182 -9.91 4.88 17.29
C VAL A 182 -10.08 3.90 18.45
N ASP A 183 -9.24 2.88 18.47
CA ASP A 183 -9.10 1.96 19.60
C ASP A 183 -7.87 2.37 20.42
N GLU A 184 -8.10 2.78 21.66
CA GLU A 184 -7.06 3.27 22.55
C GLU A 184 -6.04 2.19 22.93
N VAL A 185 -6.49 0.94 23.14
CA VAL A 185 -5.62 -0.17 23.55
C VAL A 185 -4.68 -0.51 22.42
N LEU A 186 -5.22 -0.62 21.20
CA LEU A 186 -4.46 -0.89 20.00
C LEU A 186 -3.42 0.21 19.71
N GLU A 187 -3.79 1.49 19.83
CA GLU A 187 -2.85 2.60 19.62
C GLU A 187 -1.75 2.65 20.68
N GLN A 188 -2.08 2.37 21.95
CA GLN A 188 -1.09 2.26 23.02
C GLN A 188 -0.07 1.17 22.73
N GLU A 189 -0.51 0.01 22.26
CA GLU A 189 0.35 -1.12 21.95
C GLU A 189 1.28 -0.84 20.76
N ILE A 190 0.74 -0.28 19.67
CA ILE A 190 1.56 0.17 18.53
C ILE A 190 2.61 1.18 18.99
N LYS A 191 2.22 2.15 19.82
CA LYS A 191 3.11 3.17 20.35
C LYS A 191 4.21 2.56 21.22
N PHE A 192 3.87 1.60 22.08
CA PHE A 192 4.83 0.88 22.91
C PHE A 192 5.89 0.17 22.05
N LEU A 193 5.46 -0.57 21.01
CA LEU A 193 6.38 -1.24 20.09
C LEU A 193 7.29 -0.27 19.34
N ASN A 194 6.74 0.85 18.85
CA ASN A 194 7.53 1.88 18.18
C ASN A 194 8.59 2.49 19.11
N ASN A 195 8.20 2.86 20.32
CA ASN A 195 9.11 3.40 21.31
C ASN A 195 10.24 2.41 21.66
N HIS A 196 9.92 1.13 21.79
CA HIS A 196 10.91 0.08 22.05
C HIS A 196 11.91 -0.04 20.88
N ILE A 197 11.41 -0.08 19.64
CA ILE A 197 12.24 -0.16 18.43
C ILE A 197 13.17 1.05 18.29
N GLU A 198 12.65 2.25 18.53
CA GLU A 198 13.39 3.50 18.43
C GLU A 198 14.45 3.62 19.53
N LYS A 199 14.06 3.41 20.79
CA LYS A 199 14.94 3.51 21.96
C LYS A 199 16.15 2.56 21.87
N HIS A 200 15.95 1.36 21.34
CA HIS A 200 17.00 0.36 21.20
C HIS A 200 17.64 0.34 19.81
N HIS A 201 17.33 1.31 18.94
CA HIS A 201 17.85 1.41 17.57
C HIS A 201 17.78 0.09 16.79
N LEU A 202 16.65 -0.63 16.87
CA LEU A 202 16.51 -1.98 16.32
C LEU A 202 16.23 -1.99 14.80
N TYR A 203 15.80 -0.85 14.24
CA TYR A 203 15.43 -0.69 12.82
C TYR A 203 16.49 -1.21 11.82
N PRO A 204 17.79 -0.88 11.94
CA PRO A 204 18.81 -1.35 11.00
C PRO A 204 18.96 -2.87 11.01
N ARG A 205 18.81 -3.51 12.18
CA ARG A 205 18.89 -4.97 12.31
C ARG A 205 17.65 -5.62 11.73
N ILE A 206 16.47 -5.12 12.10
CA ILE A 206 15.17 -5.56 11.58
C ILE A 206 15.14 -5.50 10.06
N SER A 207 15.53 -4.37 9.47
CA SER A 207 15.58 -4.17 8.02
C SER A 207 16.42 -5.24 7.32
N LYS A 208 17.58 -5.61 7.88
CA LYS A 208 18.39 -6.70 7.32
C LYS A 208 17.73 -8.08 7.41
N LEU A 209 16.92 -8.33 8.44
CA LEU A 209 16.21 -9.59 8.63
C LEU A 209 14.99 -9.72 7.72
N THR A 210 14.27 -8.62 7.47
CA THR A 210 13.04 -8.60 6.65
C THR A 210 13.31 -8.32 5.16
N GLY A 211 14.57 -8.33 4.72
CA GLY A 211 14.95 -8.20 3.31
C GLY A 211 15.26 -6.78 2.82
N GLY A 212 15.23 -5.78 3.71
CA GLY A 212 15.75 -4.43 3.51
C GLY A 212 15.13 -3.62 2.35
N ALA A 213 15.58 -2.37 2.22
CA ALA A 213 15.18 -1.44 1.16
C ALA A 213 15.65 -1.84 -0.27
N TYR A 214 16.36 -2.96 -0.41
CA TYR A 214 16.94 -3.45 -1.68
C TYR A 214 16.12 -4.55 -2.36
N HIS A 215 14.83 -4.67 -2.03
CA HIS A 215 13.98 -5.70 -2.60
C HIS A 215 13.63 -5.47 -4.10
N TYR A 216 14.11 -4.37 -4.71
CA TYR A 216 13.88 -4.06 -6.13
C TYR A 216 14.70 -4.93 -7.11
N TRP A 217 15.79 -5.59 -6.65
CA TRP A 217 16.66 -6.40 -7.52
C TRP A 217 16.42 -7.91 -7.45
N LYS A 218 15.37 -8.37 -6.75
CA LYS A 218 14.97 -9.79 -6.66
C LYS A 218 13.87 -10.20 -7.67
N TRP A 219 13.76 -9.47 -8.77
CA TRP A 219 12.99 -9.89 -9.96
C TRP A 219 13.87 -10.62 -11.00
N ALA A 220 15.08 -11.02 -10.63
CA ALA A 220 15.75 -12.15 -11.28
C ALA A 220 15.27 -13.43 -10.56
N GLY A 221 14.53 -14.25 -11.30
CA GLY A 221 13.69 -15.33 -10.79
C GLY A 221 14.42 -16.54 -10.19
N GLU A 222 13.57 -17.47 -9.76
CA GLU A 222 13.79 -18.88 -9.39
C GLU A 222 13.73 -19.24 -7.90
N ASP A 223 14.27 -18.47 -6.96
CA ASP A 223 14.38 -18.98 -5.58
C ASP A 223 13.12 -18.89 -4.70
N LYS A 224 12.09 -18.11 -5.06
CA LYS A 224 10.93 -17.87 -4.16
C LYS A 224 9.81 -18.90 -4.23
N ALA A 225 9.72 -19.69 -5.30
CA ALA A 225 8.66 -20.69 -5.47
C ALA A 225 8.83 -21.84 -4.46
N CYS A 226 10.07 -22.31 -4.28
CA CYS A 226 10.40 -23.48 -3.47
C CYS A 226 10.09 -23.30 -1.96
N TYR A 227 10.17 -22.06 -1.45
CA TYR A 227 9.84 -21.78 -0.05
C TYR A 227 8.33 -21.64 0.19
N LEU A 228 7.58 -21.15 -0.81
CA LEU A 228 6.12 -21.00 -0.73
C LEU A 228 5.40 -22.34 -0.84
N GLU A 229 5.92 -23.28 -1.62
CA GLU A 229 5.40 -24.65 -1.70
C GLU A 229 5.66 -25.45 -0.42
N ALA A 230 6.90 -25.42 0.09
CA ALA A 230 7.23 -26.07 1.35
C ALA A 230 6.44 -25.51 2.56
N GLU A 231 6.13 -24.21 2.57
CA GLU A 231 5.33 -23.57 3.62
C GLU A 231 3.84 -23.95 3.52
N LYS A 232 3.31 -24.16 2.30
CA LYS A 232 1.95 -24.70 2.08
C LYS A 232 1.83 -26.16 2.51
N GLU A 233 2.81 -26.98 2.21
CA GLU A 233 2.86 -28.39 2.62
C GLU A 233 2.94 -28.54 4.14
N ALA A 234 3.77 -27.73 4.80
CA ALA A 234 3.86 -27.70 6.26
C ALA A 234 2.53 -27.28 6.92
N LEU A 235 1.81 -26.31 6.32
CA LEU A 235 0.49 -25.89 6.81
C LEU A 235 -0.59 -26.96 6.61
N LEU A 236 -0.51 -27.74 5.52
CA LEU A 236 -1.42 -28.86 5.26
C LEU A 236 -1.23 -29.97 6.31
N GLN A 237 0.01 -30.36 6.59
CA GLN A 237 0.33 -31.36 7.61
C GLN A 237 -0.10 -30.93 9.02
N ILE A 238 0.01 -29.63 9.33
CA ILE A 238 -0.46 -29.08 10.62
C ILE A 238 -1.99 -29.12 10.71
N LYS A 239 -2.71 -28.87 9.61
CA LYS A 239 -4.17 -28.98 9.58
C LYS A 239 -4.64 -30.42 9.76
N GLU A 240 -4.05 -31.36 9.03
CA GLU A 240 -4.35 -32.79 9.16
C GLU A 240 -4.08 -33.30 10.59
N ALA A 241 -2.95 -32.91 11.18
CA ALA A 241 -2.63 -33.26 12.57
C ALA A 241 -3.59 -32.63 13.61
N MET A 242 -4.21 -31.50 13.30
CA MET A 242 -5.23 -30.88 14.15
C MET A 242 -6.61 -31.54 13.98
N GLU A 243 -6.93 -32.09 12.81
CA GLU A 243 -8.15 -32.86 12.57
C GLU A 243 -8.08 -34.22 13.28
N ILE A 244 -6.96 -34.94 13.16
CA ILE A 244 -6.77 -36.22 13.86
C ILE A 244 -6.90 -36.05 15.39
N LYS A 245 -6.34 -34.97 15.94
CA LYS A 245 -6.48 -34.67 17.39
C LYS A 245 -7.88 -34.27 17.81
N LYS A 246 -8.73 -33.79 16.89
CA LYS A 246 -10.14 -33.53 17.17
C LYS A 246 -10.97 -34.81 17.16
N GLU A 247 -10.60 -35.77 16.33
CA GLU A 247 -11.26 -37.08 16.24
C GLU A 247 -10.91 -37.99 17.44
N GLU A 248 -9.69 -37.90 17.98
CA GLU A 248 -9.25 -38.64 19.17
C GLU A 248 -9.85 -38.14 20.50
N GLN A 249 -10.58 -37.01 20.48
CA GLN A 249 -11.24 -36.43 21.66
C GLN A 249 -12.76 -36.71 21.73
N PHE A 250 -13.26 -37.58 20.85
CA PHE A 250 -14.61 -38.16 20.88
C PHE A 250 -14.53 -39.68 21.08
#